data_AF-A0A1H8L3B0-F1
#
_entry.id   AF-A0A1H8L3B0-F1
#
_cell.length_a   1.000
_cell.length_b   1.000
_cell.length_c   1.000
_cell.angle_alpha   90.00
_cell.angle_beta   90.00
_cell.angle_gamma   90.00
#
_symmetry.space_group_name_H-M   'P 1'
#
loop_
_entity.id
_entity.type
_entity.pdbx_description
1 polymer ?
#
loop_
_entity_poly.entity_id
_entity_poly.type
_entity_poly.pdbx_seq_one_letter_code
_entity_poly.pdbx_strand_id
1 'polypeptide(L)'
;MNISDVRKILDRANRLSESAKTIQGGGSSWSHTFEDGVKTTYILNNVKPHIELEDEILNVFIWLWNMKDYFKGTLETRGYDPNKIEKLIDSDKKLTVCADIANGIKHGSLKNSRSGLYPKLGTLSYLVPSQSMQKLEFRGNEIEMDFKEFENIEIKMSVLDQSGNEIYQALSLIDHALNKWESIYAELQNV
;
A
#
# COMPACT_ATOMS: atom_id res chain seq x y z
N MET A 1 -11.23 -17.02 18.59
CA MET A 1 -9.97 -16.80 17.84
C MET A 1 -8.85 -16.50 18.84
N ASN A 2 -7.68 -17.13 18.72
CA ASN A 2 -6.60 -16.97 19.69
C ASN A 2 -5.79 -15.68 19.38
N ILE A 3 -5.24 -15.03 20.40
CA ILE A 3 -4.34 -13.87 20.24
C ILE A 3 -3.08 -14.24 19.44
N SER A 4 -2.66 -15.51 19.46
CA SER A 4 -1.58 -16.00 18.60
C SER A 4 -1.93 -15.97 17.11
N ASP A 5 -3.21 -16.10 16.76
CA ASP A 5 -3.67 -15.97 15.37
C ASP A 5 -3.59 -14.51 14.92
N VAL A 6 -3.97 -13.57 15.78
CA VAL A 6 -3.85 -12.12 15.52
C VAL A 6 -2.39 -11.75 15.23
N ARG A 7 -1.44 -12.26 16.02
CA ARG A 7 -0.01 -12.03 15.81
C ARG A 7 0.43 -12.49 14.43
N LYS A 8 0.13 -13.75 14.05
CA LYS A 8 0.49 -14.29 12.72
C LYS A 8 -0.02 -13.42 11.57
N ILE A 9 -1.21 -12.85 11.71
CA ILE A 9 -1.80 -11.96 10.70
C ILE A 9 -1.10 -10.60 10.68
N LEU A 10 -0.74 -10.04 11.84
CA LEU A 10 0.09 -8.83 11.93
C LEU A 10 1.47 -9.04 11.30
N ASP A 11 2.17 -10.13 11.60
CA ASP A 11 3.44 -10.47 10.96
C ASP A 11 3.30 -10.57 9.44
N ARG A 12 2.19 -11.14 8.95
CA ARG A 12 1.91 -11.21 7.53
C ARG A 12 1.69 -9.81 6.93
N ALA A 13 0.88 -8.97 7.56
CA ALA A 13 0.61 -7.61 7.09
C ALA A 13 1.89 -6.77 7.07
N ASN A 14 2.74 -6.88 8.11
CA ASN A 14 4.05 -6.26 8.16
C ASN A 14 4.94 -6.73 7.00
N ARG A 15 5.08 -8.04 6.77
CA ARG A 15 5.88 -8.55 5.63
C ARG A 15 5.38 -8.04 4.28
N LEU A 16 4.07 -7.97 4.08
CA LEU A 16 3.49 -7.45 2.84
C LEU A 16 3.76 -5.95 2.68
N SER A 17 3.66 -5.18 3.77
CA SER A 17 4.00 -3.75 3.78
C SER A 17 5.47 -3.52 3.45
N GLU A 18 6.39 -4.28 4.03
CA GLU A 18 7.82 -4.17 3.73
C GLU A 18 8.12 -4.57 2.28
N SER A 19 7.44 -5.58 1.73
CA SER A 19 7.54 -5.91 0.29
C SER A 19 7.08 -4.76 -0.60
N ALA A 20 5.94 -4.14 -0.27
CA ALA A 20 5.36 -3.02 -1.01
C ALA A 20 6.22 -1.74 -0.98
N LYS A 21 7.10 -1.61 0.02
CA LYS A 21 8.10 -0.53 0.12
C LYS A 21 9.41 -0.85 -0.61
N THR A 22 9.61 -2.10 -1.01
CA THR A 22 10.85 -2.55 -1.63
C THR A 22 10.74 -2.47 -3.16
N ILE A 23 11.48 -1.54 -3.76
CA ILE A 23 11.49 -1.36 -5.22
C ILE A 23 12.35 -2.41 -5.95
N GLN A 24 13.34 -3.01 -5.28
CA GLN A 24 14.26 -3.95 -5.90
C GLN A 24 13.54 -5.23 -6.32
N GLY A 25 13.75 -5.68 -7.57
CA GLY A 25 13.05 -6.82 -8.16
C GLY A 25 13.79 -7.44 -9.35
N GLY A 26 13.08 -8.20 -10.18
CA GLY A 26 13.65 -8.91 -11.33
C GLY A 26 13.93 -8.07 -12.58
N GLY A 27 13.51 -6.80 -12.57
CA GLY A 27 13.53 -5.91 -13.74
C GLY A 27 12.14 -5.68 -14.32
N SER A 28 11.97 -4.53 -14.98
CA SER A 28 10.72 -4.13 -15.62
C SER A 28 10.99 -3.59 -17.01
N SER A 29 10.09 -3.85 -17.95
CA SER A 29 10.12 -3.20 -19.25
C SER A 29 8.72 -2.90 -19.74
N TRP A 30 8.58 -1.77 -20.42
CA TRP A 30 7.39 -1.39 -21.15
C TRP A 30 7.77 -0.60 -22.39
N SER A 31 6.86 -0.49 -23.34
CA SER A 31 7.05 0.36 -24.51
C SER A 31 5.99 1.45 -24.57
N HIS A 32 6.36 2.60 -25.10
CA HIS A 32 5.47 3.70 -25.43
C HIS A 32 5.61 4.03 -26.91
N THR A 33 4.48 4.23 -27.60
CA THR A 33 4.46 4.69 -28.99
C THR A 33 4.04 6.15 -29.00
N PHE A 34 4.94 7.02 -29.46
CA PHE A 34 4.69 8.45 -29.59
C PHE A 34 3.78 8.76 -30.79
N GLU A 35 3.28 9.99 -30.87
CA GLU A 35 2.36 10.44 -31.93
C GLU A 35 2.94 10.34 -33.34
N ASP A 36 4.27 10.40 -33.46
CA ASP A 36 5.01 10.22 -34.72
C ASP A 36 5.16 8.74 -35.14
N GLY A 37 4.62 7.81 -34.34
CA GLY A 37 4.69 6.37 -34.57
C GLY A 37 5.97 5.72 -34.06
N VAL A 38 6.92 6.48 -33.51
CA VAL A 38 8.14 5.92 -32.92
C VAL A 38 7.79 5.17 -31.65
N LYS A 39 8.14 3.88 -31.60
CA LYS A 39 8.01 3.05 -30.41
C LYS A 39 9.32 3.04 -29.65
N THR A 40 9.32 3.52 -28.41
CA THR A 40 10.44 3.48 -27.49
C THR A 40 10.19 2.46 -26.39
N THR A 41 11.17 1.61 -26.09
CA THR A 41 11.12 0.64 -24.99
C THR A 41 11.97 1.12 -23.84
N TYR A 42 11.39 1.15 -22.65
CA TYR A 42 12.06 1.45 -21.40
C TYR A 42 12.39 0.14 -20.70
N ILE A 43 13.60 0.02 -20.17
CA ILE A 43 14.08 -1.16 -19.45
C ILE A 43 14.68 -0.65 -18.13
N LEU A 44 14.03 -1.00 -17.02
CA LEU A 44 14.52 -0.75 -15.66
C LEU A 44 15.11 -2.05 -15.13
N ASN A 45 16.42 -2.14 -15.02
CA ASN A 45 17.07 -3.33 -14.48
C ASN A 45 16.94 -3.38 -12.96
N ASN A 46 16.67 -4.58 -12.44
CA ASN A 46 16.53 -4.85 -11.00
C ASN A 46 15.45 -4.03 -10.26
N VAL A 47 14.50 -3.43 -10.98
CA VAL A 47 13.31 -2.76 -10.41
C VAL A 47 12.11 -3.67 -10.60
N LYS A 48 11.28 -3.83 -9.56
CA LYS A 48 9.99 -4.51 -9.67
C LYS A 48 9.10 -3.86 -10.75
N PRO A 49 8.32 -4.65 -11.51
CA PRO A 49 7.28 -4.12 -12.37
C PRO A 49 6.29 -3.22 -11.63
N HIS A 50 5.86 -2.12 -12.28
CA HIS A 50 4.91 -1.18 -11.69
C HIS A 50 3.62 -1.87 -11.22
N ILE A 51 3.13 -2.83 -12.02
CA ILE A 51 1.90 -3.57 -11.74
C ILE A 51 2.04 -4.44 -10.49
N GLU A 52 3.23 -5.02 -10.26
CA GLU A 52 3.50 -5.83 -9.08
C GLU A 52 3.50 -4.96 -7.82
N LEU A 53 4.15 -3.79 -7.85
CA LEU A 53 4.15 -2.86 -6.72
C LEU A 53 2.75 -2.30 -6.43
N GLU A 54 1.97 -1.98 -7.46
CA GLU A 54 0.59 -1.55 -7.29
C GLU A 54 -0.26 -2.66 -6.63
N ASP A 55 -0.19 -3.89 -7.14
CA ASP A 55 -0.89 -5.04 -6.57
C ASP A 55 -0.46 -5.33 -5.12
N GLU A 56 0.82 -5.19 -4.79
CA GLU A 56 1.33 -5.32 -3.42
C GLU A 56 0.71 -4.27 -2.49
N ILE A 57 0.70 -2.99 -2.88
CA ILE A 57 0.09 -1.91 -2.08
C ILE A 57 -1.42 -2.15 -1.88
N LEU A 58 -2.14 -2.51 -2.94
CA LEU A 58 -3.57 -2.83 -2.88
C LEU A 58 -3.85 -3.99 -1.92
N ASN A 59 -3.05 -5.05 -2.00
CA ASN A 59 -3.17 -6.23 -1.16
C ASN A 59 -2.92 -5.88 0.32
N VAL A 60 -1.97 -4.99 0.62
CA VAL A 60 -1.74 -4.53 2.01
C VAL A 60 -2.98 -3.84 2.58
N PHE A 61 -3.63 -2.94 1.84
CA PHE A 61 -4.89 -2.32 2.29
C PHE A 61 -5.98 -3.35 2.60
N ILE A 62 -6.13 -4.37 1.75
CA ILE A 62 -7.08 -5.48 1.99
C ILE A 62 -6.76 -6.20 3.30
N TRP A 63 -5.50 -6.54 3.54
CA TRP A 63 -5.07 -7.23 4.75
C TRP A 63 -5.27 -6.40 6.01
N LEU A 64 -4.91 -5.12 5.97
CA LEU A 64 -5.15 -4.18 7.06
C LEU A 64 -6.63 -4.04 7.41
N TRP A 65 -7.50 -4.09 6.40
CA TRP A 65 -8.94 -4.06 6.64
C TRP A 65 -9.46 -5.37 7.23
N ASN A 66 -9.00 -6.52 6.73
CA ASN A 66 -9.38 -7.83 7.26
C ASN A 66 -8.97 -8.00 8.73
N MET A 67 -7.88 -7.37 9.17
CA MET A 67 -7.40 -7.46 10.55
C MET A 67 -8.43 -7.07 11.61
N LYS A 68 -9.33 -6.14 11.30
CA LYS A 68 -10.40 -5.75 12.24
C LYS A 68 -11.23 -6.95 12.69
N ASP A 69 -11.51 -7.89 11.79
CA ASP A 69 -12.37 -9.04 12.06
C ASP A 69 -11.65 -10.03 12.97
N TYR A 70 -10.32 -10.14 12.85
CA TYR A 70 -9.49 -10.92 13.77
C TYR A 70 -9.53 -10.33 15.19
N PHE A 71 -9.34 -9.01 15.32
CA PHE A 71 -9.42 -8.33 16.62
C PHE A 71 -10.80 -8.44 17.27
N LYS A 72 -11.88 -8.27 16.49
CA LYS A 72 -13.26 -8.46 16.96
C LYS A 72 -13.49 -9.87 17.47
N GLY A 73 -13.08 -10.89 16.70
CA GLY A 73 -13.20 -12.28 17.11
C GLY A 73 -12.40 -12.62 18.36
N THR A 74 -11.23 -12.00 18.56
CA THR A 74 -10.44 -12.15 19.80
C THR A 74 -11.11 -11.49 21.00
N LEU A 75 -11.66 -10.28 20.86
CA LEU A 75 -12.42 -9.60 21.92
C LEU A 75 -13.65 -10.41 22.34
N GLU A 76 -14.44 -10.90 21.37
CA GLU A 76 -15.61 -11.75 21.62
C GLU A 76 -15.23 -13.01 22.39
N THR A 77 -14.16 -13.69 21.99
CA THR A 77 -13.67 -14.92 22.66
C THR A 77 -13.27 -14.66 24.12
N ARG A 78 -12.87 -13.42 24.44
CA ARG A 78 -12.47 -13.01 25.78
C ARG A 78 -13.59 -12.32 26.58
N GLY A 79 -14.82 -12.28 26.05
CA GLY A 79 -15.97 -11.66 26.72
C GLY A 79 -15.98 -10.13 26.70
N TYR A 80 -15.18 -9.50 25.83
CA TYR A 80 -15.19 -8.04 25.63
C TYR A 80 -16.08 -7.63 24.46
N ASP A 81 -16.52 -6.36 24.44
CA ASP A 81 -17.34 -5.79 23.36
C ASP A 81 -16.52 -5.64 22.05
N PRO A 82 -16.82 -6.40 20.97
CA PRO A 82 -16.14 -6.27 19.69
C PRO A 82 -16.38 -4.92 19.01
N ASN A 83 -17.46 -4.20 19.35
CA ASN A 83 -17.75 -2.89 18.75
C ASN A 83 -16.70 -1.83 19.12
N LYS A 84 -15.85 -2.09 20.13
CA LYS A 84 -14.69 -1.25 20.41
C LYS A 84 -13.77 -1.08 19.20
N ILE A 85 -13.61 -2.12 18.37
CA ILE A 85 -12.77 -2.04 17.16
C ILE A 85 -13.40 -1.15 16.09
N GLU A 86 -14.71 -1.27 15.87
CA GLU A 86 -15.41 -0.40 14.90
C GLU A 86 -15.39 1.06 15.37
N LYS A 87 -15.64 1.32 16.66
CA LYS A 87 -15.53 2.67 17.25
C LYS A 87 -14.12 3.25 17.14
N LEU A 88 -13.10 2.41 17.27
CA LEU A 88 -11.72 2.83 17.09
C LEU A 88 -11.44 3.23 15.64
N ILE A 89 -11.89 2.42 14.67
CA ILE A 89 -11.77 2.76 13.25
C ILE A 89 -12.49 4.08 12.96
N ASP A 90 -13.72 4.23 13.44
CA ASP A 90 -14.55 5.40 13.14
C ASP A 90 -14.04 6.68 13.82
N SER A 91 -13.26 6.56 14.90
CA SER A 91 -12.64 7.71 15.57
C SER A 91 -11.28 8.12 14.99
N ASP A 92 -10.66 7.28 14.16
CA ASP A 92 -9.38 7.58 13.50
C ASP A 92 -9.60 7.85 12.00
N LYS A 93 -9.45 9.12 11.60
CA LYS A 93 -9.68 9.55 10.22
C LYS A 93 -8.85 8.76 9.20
N LYS A 94 -7.59 8.44 9.48
CA LYS A 94 -6.74 7.68 8.56
C LYS A 94 -7.22 6.24 8.43
N LEU A 95 -7.67 5.61 9.53
CA LEU A 95 -8.26 4.27 9.47
C LEU A 95 -9.57 4.24 8.69
N THR A 96 -10.43 5.27 8.79
CA THR A 96 -11.64 5.35 7.95
C THR A 96 -11.30 5.44 6.46
N VAL A 97 -10.22 6.13 6.09
CA VAL A 97 -9.72 6.20 4.70
C VAL A 97 -9.17 4.85 4.25
N CYS A 98 -8.37 4.16 5.07
CA CYS A 98 -7.90 2.81 4.76
C CYS A 98 -9.08 1.84 4.54
N ALA A 99 -10.11 1.93 5.37
CA ALA A 99 -11.32 1.12 5.26
C ALA A 99 -12.05 1.36 3.93
N ASP A 100 -12.18 2.63 3.54
CA ASP A 100 -12.81 3.01 2.28
C ASP A 100 -12.01 2.53 1.07
N ILE A 101 -10.68 2.70 1.07
CA ILE A 101 -9.80 2.17 0.01
C ILE A 101 -9.98 0.66 -0.11
N ALA A 102 -9.84 -0.08 1.00
CA ALA A 102 -9.96 -1.53 0.98
C ALA A 102 -11.34 -2.02 0.49
N ASN A 103 -12.42 -1.34 0.87
CA ASN A 103 -13.76 -1.67 0.37
C ASN A 103 -13.91 -1.37 -1.12
N GLY A 104 -13.34 -0.25 -1.60
CA GLY A 104 -13.29 0.08 -3.02
C GLY A 104 -12.57 -0.99 -3.83
N ILE A 105 -11.42 -1.47 -3.36
CA ILE A 105 -10.65 -2.54 -4.01
C ILE A 105 -11.45 -3.84 -4.05
N LYS A 106 -12.01 -4.27 -2.91
CA LYS A 106 -12.77 -5.54 -2.81
C LYS A 106 -14.01 -5.59 -3.71
N HIS A 107 -14.65 -4.46 -3.95
CA HIS A 107 -15.92 -4.39 -4.66
C HIS A 107 -15.80 -3.73 -6.05
N GLY A 108 -14.58 -3.39 -6.48
CA GLY A 108 -14.29 -2.67 -7.72
C GLY A 108 -14.73 -1.20 -7.73
N SER A 109 -15.51 -0.76 -6.74
CA SER A 109 -15.92 0.62 -6.53
C SER A 109 -16.40 0.83 -5.10
N LEU A 110 -16.20 2.05 -4.57
CA LEU A 110 -16.70 2.42 -3.24
C LEU A 110 -18.13 2.96 -3.34
N LYS A 111 -19.10 2.24 -2.77
CA LYS A 111 -20.51 2.67 -2.76
C LYS A 111 -20.85 3.57 -1.59
N ASN A 112 -20.31 3.27 -0.40
CA ASN A 112 -20.51 4.00 0.84
C ASN A 112 -19.15 4.31 1.45
N SER A 113 -18.95 5.56 1.88
CA SER A 113 -17.69 6.02 2.46
C SER A 113 -17.85 6.27 3.96
N ARG A 114 -17.03 5.61 4.78
CA ARG A 114 -16.93 5.88 6.22
C ARG A 114 -16.22 7.21 6.48
N SER A 115 -15.21 7.53 5.66
CA SER A 115 -14.47 8.78 5.79
C SER A 115 -15.25 9.99 5.24
N GLY A 116 -16.25 9.77 4.38
CA GLY A 116 -16.93 10.82 3.60
C GLY A 116 -16.08 11.44 2.49
N LEU A 117 -14.87 10.91 2.23
CA LEU A 117 -13.93 11.48 1.25
C LEU A 117 -13.94 10.75 -0.10
N TYR A 118 -14.53 9.55 -0.14
CA TYR A 118 -14.51 8.65 -1.31
C TYR A 118 -13.11 8.49 -1.92
N PRO A 119 -12.13 8.02 -1.13
CA PRO A 119 -10.74 7.98 -1.54
C PRO A 119 -10.50 7.01 -2.72
N LYS A 120 -9.58 7.38 -3.60
CA LYS A 120 -9.02 6.52 -4.64
C LYS A 120 -7.50 6.61 -4.64
N LEU A 121 -6.83 5.54 -5.05
CA LEU A 121 -5.38 5.57 -5.26
C LEU A 121 -5.06 6.27 -6.58
N GLY A 122 -4.04 7.12 -6.56
CA GLY A 122 -3.47 7.75 -7.73
C GLY A 122 -2.46 6.83 -8.42
N THR A 123 -1.84 7.35 -9.47
CA THR A 123 -0.83 6.61 -10.24
C THR A 123 0.43 6.36 -9.40
N LEU A 124 0.94 5.13 -9.43
CA LEU A 124 2.24 4.79 -8.86
C LEU A 124 3.34 5.57 -9.59
N SER A 125 4.24 6.18 -8.82
CA SER A 125 5.40 6.90 -9.35
C SER A 125 6.62 6.68 -8.46
N TYR A 126 7.79 7.03 -9.01
CA TYR A 126 9.07 6.90 -8.33
C TYR A 126 9.75 8.26 -8.28
N LEU A 127 10.33 8.60 -7.13
CA LEU A 127 11.33 9.66 -7.04
C LEU A 127 12.70 8.99 -6.98
N VAL A 128 13.47 9.11 -8.06
CA VAL A 128 14.82 8.55 -8.14
C VAL A 128 15.84 9.67 -7.95
N PRO A 129 16.57 9.71 -6.82
CA PRO A 129 17.69 10.63 -6.66
C PRO A 129 18.76 10.36 -7.72
N SER A 130 19.43 11.40 -8.21
CA SER A 130 20.49 11.26 -9.22
C SER A 130 21.62 10.33 -8.77
N GLN A 131 21.94 10.31 -7.47
CA GLN A 131 22.93 9.42 -6.88
C GLN A 131 22.55 7.94 -6.93
N SER A 132 21.26 7.59 -6.98
CA SER A 132 20.77 6.21 -7.13
C SER A 132 20.82 5.72 -8.58
N MET A 133 21.04 6.60 -9.56
CA MET A 133 21.22 6.20 -10.95
C MET A 133 22.65 5.68 -11.15
N GLN A 134 22.79 4.42 -11.57
CA GLN A 134 24.08 3.83 -11.90
C GLN A 134 24.43 4.01 -13.38
N LYS A 135 23.46 3.79 -14.26
CA LYS A 135 23.67 3.84 -15.71
C LYS A 135 22.37 4.23 -16.42
N LEU A 136 22.51 5.05 -17.45
CA LEU A 136 21.46 5.37 -18.41
C LEU A 136 22.05 5.21 -19.80
N GLU A 137 21.52 4.27 -20.59
CA GLU A 137 22.02 3.95 -21.92
C GLU A 137 20.91 4.03 -22.96
N PHE A 138 21.22 4.65 -24.09
CA PHE A 138 20.32 4.78 -25.24
C PHE A 138 20.80 3.84 -26.35
N ARG A 139 19.97 2.87 -26.72
CA ARG A 139 20.25 1.89 -27.80
C ARG A 139 19.17 1.96 -28.88
N GLY A 140 19.33 2.89 -29.81
CA GLY A 140 18.30 3.16 -30.82
C GLY A 140 17.01 3.62 -30.15
N ASN A 141 15.98 2.76 -30.19
CA ASN A 141 14.68 3.01 -29.57
C ASN A 141 14.56 2.43 -28.15
N GLU A 142 15.64 1.92 -27.57
CA GLU A 142 15.64 1.40 -26.20
C GLU A 142 16.33 2.37 -25.25
N ILE A 143 15.72 2.56 -24.08
CA ILE A 143 16.28 3.32 -22.96
C ILE A 143 16.44 2.35 -21.80
N GLU A 144 17.69 1.99 -21.52
CA GLU A 144 18.05 1.08 -20.43
C GLU A 144 18.56 1.88 -19.22
N MET A 145 18.06 1.56 -18.04
CA MET A 145 18.38 2.21 -16.78
C MET A 145 18.79 1.17 -15.74
N ASP A 146 19.96 1.38 -15.15
CA ASP A 146 20.44 0.65 -13.98
C ASP A 146 20.46 1.57 -12.76
N PHE A 147 20.09 1.01 -11.61
CA PHE A 147 20.07 1.71 -10.35
C PHE A 147 21.01 1.04 -9.34
N LYS A 148 21.50 1.85 -8.41
CA LYS A 148 22.18 1.46 -7.19
C LYS A 148 21.48 2.14 -6.02
N GLU A 149 21.75 1.68 -4.79
CA GLU A 149 21.18 2.30 -3.58
C GLU A 149 19.64 2.40 -3.68
N PHE A 150 18.98 1.26 -3.93
CA PHE A 150 17.52 1.16 -4.14
C PHE A 150 16.72 1.69 -2.95
N GLU A 151 17.29 1.62 -1.74
CA GLU A 151 16.74 2.16 -0.50
C GLU A 151 16.52 3.69 -0.54
N ASN A 152 17.20 4.40 -1.44
CA ASN A 152 17.04 5.84 -1.63
C ASN A 152 15.97 6.20 -2.67
N ILE A 153 15.42 5.22 -3.40
CA ILE A 153 14.35 5.47 -4.37
C ILE A 153 13.01 5.46 -3.64
N GLU A 154 12.30 6.58 -3.69
CA GLU A 154 11.02 6.73 -3.00
C GLU A 154 9.87 6.25 -3.91
N ILE A 155 9.06 5.32 -3.40
CA ILE A 155 7.81 4.91 -4.03
C ILE A 155 6.70 5.86 -3.59
N LYS A 156 6.00 6.46 -4.55
CA LYS A 156 4.88 7.37 -4.32
C LYS A 156 3.60 6.85 -4.93
N MET A 157 2.53 6.93 -4.16
CA MET A 157 1.18 6.66 -4.61
C MET A 157 0.25 7.53 -3.78
N SER A 158 -0.20 8.64 -4.37
CA SER A 158 -1.09 9.57 -3.71
C SER A 158 -2.46 8.90 -3.46
N VAL A 159 -3.11 9.29 -2.38
CA VAL A 159 -4.53 9.01 -2.14
C VAL A 159 -5.28 10.28 -2.43
N LEU A 160 -6.23 10.21 -3.35
CA LEU A 160 -7.00 11.33 -3.86
C LEU A 160 -8.42 11.28 -3.31
N ASP A 161 -9.01 12.44 -3.00
CA ASP A 161 -10.45 12.55 -2.72
C ASP A 161 -11.31 12.48 -4.00
N GLN A 162 -12.64 12.57 -3.86
CA GLN A 162 -13.57 12.62 -4.98
C GLN A 162 -13.34 13.77 -5.96
N SER A 163 -12.74 14.87 -5.51
CA SER A 163 -12.42 16.05 -6.31
C SER A 163 -11.05 15.93 -6.99
N GLY A 164 -10.30 14.87 -6.71
CA GLY A 164 -8.97 14.63 -7.25
C GLY A 164 -7.85 15.31 -6.46
N ASN A 165 -8.13 15.90 -5.29
CA ASN A 165 -7.10 16.49 -4.44
C ASN A 165 -6.37 15.39 -3.68
N GLU A 166 -5.05 15.50 -3.59
CA GLU A 166 -4.27 14.63 -2.73
C GLU A 166 -4.59 14.91 -1.25
N ILE A 167 -4.94 13.85 -0.53
CA ILE A 167 -5.23 13.88 0.91
C ILE A 167 -4.16 13.15 1.74
N TYR A 168 -3.53 12.11 1.20
CA TYR A 168 -2.49 11.32 1.88
C TYR A 168 -1.53 10.65 0.87
N GLN A 169 -0.44 10.08 1.38
CA GLN A 169 0.38 9.09 0.66
C GLN A 169 0.00 7.67 1.09
N ALA A 170 -0.16 6.74 0.15
CA ALA A 170 -0.65 5.38 0.42
C ALA A 170 0.21 4.63 1.43
N LEU A 171 1.54 4.64 1.28
CA LEU A 171 2.46 3.97 2.20
C LEU A 171 2.39 4.59 3.62
N SER A 172 2.17 5.90 3.72
CA SER A 172 1.99 6.56 5.03
C SER A 172 0.70 6.14 5.75
N LEU A 173 -0.36 5.84 5.01
CA LEU A 173 -1.60 5.29 5.56
C LEU A 173 -1.44 3.85 6.01
N ILE A 174 -0.70 3.05 5.24
CA ILE A 174 -0.34 1.68 5.59
C ILE A 174 0.44 1.65 6.91
N ASP A 175 1.48 2.48 7.03
CA ASP A 175 2.28 2.58 8.25
C ASP A 175 1.44 3.01 9.46
N HIS A 176 0.58 4.00 9.28
CA HIS A 176 -0.34 4.44 10.34
C HIS A 176 -1.25 3.31 10.80
N ALA A 177 -1.85 2.58 9.85
CA ALA A 177 -2.73 1.47 10.15
C ALA A 177 -1.98 0.34 10.89
N LEU A 178 -0.83 -0.11 10.38
CA LEU A 178 -0.01 -1.12 11.04
C LEU A 178 0.33 -0.75 12.48
N ASN A 179 0.81 0.48 12.70
CA ASN A 179 1.16 0.96 14.03
C ASN A 179 -0.05 0.98 14.98
N LYS A 180 -1.24 1.36 14.48
CA LYS A 180 -2.48 1.32 15.26
C LYS A 180 -2.84 -0.10 15.64
N TRP A 181 -2.75 -1.04 14.71
CA TRP A 181 -3.06 -2.44 14.99
C TRP A 181 -2.06 -3.12 15.93
N GLU A 182 -0.77 -2.81 15.82
CA GLU A 182 0.25 -3.27 16.77
C GLU A 182 -0.02 -2.72 18.18
N SER A 183 -0.43 -1.45 18.30
CA SER A 183 -0.80 -0.86 19.59
C SER A 183 -1.99 -1.60 20.23
N ILE A 184 -3.03 -1.89 19.44
CA ILE A 184 -4.20 -2.65 19.92
C ILE A 184 -3.81 -4.06 20.33
N TYR A 185 -2.93 -4.71 19.56
CA TYR A 185 -2.42 -6.03 19.92
C TYR A 185 -1.70 -6.02 21.26
N ALA A 186 -0.83 -5.04 21.51
CA ALA A 186 -0.13 -4.88 22.78
C ALA A 186 -1.10 -4.63 23.94
N GLU A 187 -2.13 -3.80 23.75
CA GLU A 187 -3.18 -3.59 24.76
C GLU A 187 -3.90 -4.89 25.11
N LEU A 188 -4.24 -5.71 24.10
CA LEU A 188 -4.88 -7.00 24.31
C LEU A 188 -3.98 -8.04 24.97
N GLN A 189 -2.65 -7.91 24.93
CA GLN A 189 -1.79 -8.83 25.67
C GLN A 189 -1.86 -8.61 27.19
N ASN A 190 -2.22 -7.40 27.63
CA ASN A 190 -2.25 -7.00 29.04
C ASN A 190 -3.62 -7.19 29.72
N VAL A 191 -4.58 -7.78 29.00
CA VAL A 191 -6.00 -7.90 29.38
C VAL A 191 -6.43 -9.35 29.37
#